data_AF-A0A8H5LNA5-F1
#
_entry.id   AF-A0A8H5LNA5-F1
#
_cell.length_a   1.000
_cell.length_b   1.000
_cell.length_c   1.000
_cell.angle_alpha   90.00
_cell.angle_beta   90.00
_cell.angle_gamma   90.00
#
_symmetry.space_group_name_H-M   'P 1'
#
loop_
_entity.id
_entity.type
_entity.pdbx_description
1 polymer ?
#
loop_
_entity_poly.entity_id
_entity_poly.type
_entity_poly.pdbx_seq_one_letter_code
_entity_poly.pdbx_strand_id
1 'polypeptide(L)'
;MGHLDVVPAVTSLDGWTFSPFSGKIADGWVHGRGSSDCKNNVIGILSAVEHLVENNWIPRRTILLGFGQDEEIGGHIGLAIVVDEGGMEIQTLYGTDFALVGVAEKGALNAYISIDMPGGRWFASLDALQFSLTMFQLIPPSHSHLDRSTS
;
A
#
# COMPACT_ATOMS: atom_id res chain seq x y z
N MET A 1 -6.03 -1.34 -11.24
CA MET A 1 -5.53 -0.17 -10.49
C MET A 1 -4.07 -0.43 -10.16
N GLY A 2 -3.41 0.48 -9.45
CA GLY A 2 -2.08 0.22 -8.93
C GLY A 2 -1.55 1.37 -8.08
N HIS A 3 -0.60 1.07 -7.22
CA HIS A 3 0.25 2.02 -6.53
C HIS A 3 1.70 1.88 -7.03
N LEU A 4 2.53 2.90 -6.77
CA LEU A 4 3.91 2.97 -7.26
C LEU A 4 4.94 2.83 -6.14
N ASP A 5 4.52 3.06 -4.91
CA ASP A 5 5.31 2.84 -3.72
C ASP A 5 5.52 1.33 -3.47
N VAL A 6 6.54 1.03 -2.68
CA VAL A 6 6.91 -0.34 -2.32
C VAL A 6 7.41 -0.32 -0.89
N VAL A 7 7.15 -1.37 -0.12
CA VAL A 7 7.79 -1.52 1.20
C VAL A 7 9.31 -1.57 1.10
N PRO A 8 10.03 -1.13 2.16
CA PRO A 8 11.48 -1.23 2.23
C PRO A 8 12.00 -2.65 1.97
N ALA A 9 13.09 -2.77 1.23
CA ALA A 9 13.83 -4.02 1.09
C ALA A 9 15.04 -3.99 2.01
N VAL A 10 15.06 -4.86 3.01
CA VAL A 10 16.23 -5.03 3.88
C VAL A 10 17.31 -5.77 3.08
N THR A 11 18.35 -5.04 2.66
CA THR A 11 19.45 -5.56 1.84
C THR A 11 20.58 -6.21 2.66
N SER A 12 20.54 -6.06 3.99
CA SER A 12 21.60 -6.47 4.92
C SER A 12 21.40 -7.85 5.55
N LEU A 13 20.28 -8.53 5.26
CA LEU A 13 20.01 -9.90 5.72
C LEU A 13 20.00 -10.83 4.49
N ASP A 14 20.47 -12.07 4.65
CA ASP A 14 20.54 -13.13 3.63
C ASP A 14 19.18 -13.56 3.02
N GLY A 15 18.13 -12.74 3.14
CA GLY A 15 16.77 -13.05 2.69
C GLY A 15 16.53 -12.89 1.19
N TRP A 16 17.48 -12.36 0.43
CA TRP A 16 17.32 -12.11 -1.01
C TRP A 16 18.35 -12.87 -1.84
N THR A 17 17.88 -13.81 -2.66
CA THR A 17 18.70 -14.54 -3.65
C THR A 17 19.24 -13.61 -4.74
N PHE A 18 18.46 -12.60 -5.10
CA PHE A 18 18.82 -11.57 -6.09
C PHE A 18 18.62 -10.19 -5.48
N SER A 19 19.43 -9.21 -5.91
CA SER A 19 19.27 -7.83 -5.43
C SER A 19 17.83 -7.35 -5.64
N PRO A 20 17.16 -6.81 -4.60
CA PRO A 20 15.72 -6.56 -4.60
C PRO A 20 15.28 -5.55 -5.67
N PHE A 21 16.16 -4.66 -6.11
CA PHE A 21 15.85 -3.66 -7.15
C PHE A 21 16.51 -3.94 -8.49
N SER A 22 17.04 -5.16 -8.69
CA SER A 22 17.69 -5.53 -9.94
C SER A 22 16.72 -5.89 -11.08
N GLY A 23 15.48 -6.28 -10.75
CA GLY A 23 14.53 -6.79 -11.73
C GLY A 23 15.01 -8.07 -12.42
N LYS A 24 15.78 -8.91 -11.71
CA LYS A 24 16.41 -10.09 -12.29
C LYS A 24 15.34 -11.06 -12.80
N ILE A 25 15.43 -11.45 -14.07
CA ILE A 25 14.63 -12.54 -14.63
C ILE A 25 15.37 -13.87 -14.38
N ALA A 26 14.73 -14.80 -13.69
CA ALA A 26 15.23 -16.14 -13.42
C ALA A 26 14.07 -17.12 -13.26
N ASP A 27 14.22 -18.33 -13.79
CA ASP A 27 13.24 -19.42 -13.72
C ASP A 27 11.85 -19.06 -14.27
N GLY A 28 11.80 -18.14 -15.24
CA GLY A 28 10.55 -17.64 -15.82
C GLY A 28 9.85 -16.54 -15.00
N TRP A 29 10.44 -16.10 -13.89
CA TRP A 29 9.87 -15.08 -13.00
C TRP A 29 10.73 -13.82 -12.95
N VAL A 30 10.08 -12.68 -12.66
CA VAL A 30 10.74 -11.40 -12.39
C VAL A 30 10.95 -11.23 -10.89
N HIS A 31 12.21 -11.31 -10.46
CA HIS A 31 12.61 -11.17 -9.06
C HIS A 31 12.92 -9.71 -8.75
N GLY A 32 12.09 -9.11 -7.89
CA GLY A 32 12.35 -7.78 -7.36
C GLY A 32 11.25 -7.31 -6.40
N ARG A 33 11.62 -6.45 -5.45
CA ARG A 33 10.65 -5.74 -4.61
C ARG A 33 9.76 -4.89 -5.51
N GLY A 34 8.46 -5.09 -5.36
CA GLY A 34 7.45 -4.39 -6.13
C GLY A 34 7.06 -5.06 -7.44
N SER A 35 7.69 -6.17 -7.84
CA SER A 35 7.38 -6.81 -9.13
C SER A 35 5.97 -7.38 -9.15
N SER A 36 5.53 -8.01 -8.06
CA SER A 36 4.17 -8.53 -7.90
C SER A 36 3.22 -7.57 -7.17
N ASP A 37 3.76 -6.65 -6.38
CA ASP A 37 3.00 -5.77 -5.50
C ASP A 37 3.48 -4.32 -5.63
N CYS A 38 2.93 -3.54 -6.56
CA CYS A 38 1.92 -3.96 -7.55
C CYS A 38 2.29 -3.54 -8.98
N LYS A 39 3.59 -3.42 -9.27
CA LYS A 39 4.07 -2.85 -10.56
C LYS A 39 3.70 -3.71 -11.76
N ASN A 40 3.51 -5.01 -11.60
CA ASN A 40 2.89 -5.88 -12.62
C ASN A 40 1.54 -5.32 -13.10
N ASN A 41 0.67 -4.88 -12.19
CA ASN A 41 -0.66 -4.38 -12.53
C ASN A 41 -0.56 -3.05 -13.28
N VAL A 42 0.29 -2.14 -12.80
CA VAL A 42 0.56 -0.86 -13.48
C VAL A 42 1.08 -1.09 -14.89
N ILE A 43 2.09 -1.95 -15.05
CA ILE A 43 2.67 -2.26 -16.36
C ILE A 43 1.63 -2.93 -17.27
N GLY A 44 0.85 -3.89 -16.76
CA GLY A 44 -0.20 -4.55 -17.53
C GLY A 44 -1.25 -3.58 -18.07
N ILE A 45 -1.69 -2.62 -17.25
CA ILE A 45 -2.63 -1.57 -17.67
C ILE A 45 -1.99 -0.70 -18.76
N LEU A 46 -0.76 -0.24 -18.56
CA LEU A 46 -0.06 0.60 -19.53
C LEU A 46 0.18 -0.12 -20.85
N SER A 47 0.60 -1.39 -20.82
CA SER A 47 0.78 -2.21 -22.03
C SER A 47 -0.53 -2.46 -22.77
N ALA A 48 -1.65 -2.66 -22.07
CA ALA A 48 -2.95 -2.80 -22.71
C ALA A 48 -3.40 -1.50 -23.39
N VAL A 49 -3.18 -0.35 -22.73
CA VAL A 49 -3.50 0.96 -23.30
C VAL A 49 -2.62 1.26 -24.51
N GLU A 50 -1.31 0.99 -24.41
CA GLU A 50 -0.36 1.13 -25.52
C GLU A 50 -0.81 0.31 -26.73
N HIS A 51 -1.14 -0.97 -26.52
CA HIS A 51 -1.65 -1.83 -27.59
C HIS A 51 -2.92 -1.29 -28.24
N LEU A 52 -3.86 -0.74 -27.46
CA LEU A 52 -5.09 -0.14 -28.00
C LEU A 52 -4.79 1.10 -28.85
N VAL A 53 -3.86 1.94 -28.38
CA VAL A 53 -3.43 3.15 -29.11
C VAL A 53 -2.75 2.79 -30.42
N GLU A 54 -1.85 1.79 -30.42
CA GLU A 54 -1.18 1.29 -31.63
C GLU A 54 -2.16 0.76 -32.67
N ASN A 55 -3.28 0.18 -32.23
CA ASN A 55 -4.34 -0.34 -33.10
C ASN A 55 -5.39 0.73 -33.48
N ASN A 56 -5.11 2.02 -33.27
CA ASN A 56 -6.01 3.14 -33.57
C ASN A 56 -7.39 2.99 -32.90
N TRP A 57 -7.46 2.36 -31.74
CA TRP A 57 -8.71 2.23 -31.01
C TRP A 57 -9.12 3.58 -30.42
N ILE A 58 -10.38 3.97 -30.65
CA ILE A 58 -10.93 5.23 -30.13
C ILE A 58 -11.89 4.90 -28.99
N PRO A 59 -11.59 5.30 -27.75
CA PRO A 59 -12.47 5.06 -26.63
C PRO A 59 -13.77 5.85 -26.77
N ARG A 60 -14.91 5.22 -26.48
CA ARG A 60 -16.22 5.89 -26.49
C ARG A 60 -16.40 6.91 -25.35
N ARG A 61 -15.58 6.81 -24.30
CA ARG A 61 -15.60 7.67 -23.11
C ARG A 61 -14.18 7.94 -22.64
N THR A 62 -13.97 9.04 -21.94
CA THR A 62 -12.68 9.35 -21.32
C THR A 62 -12.26 8.24 -20.36
N ILE A 63 -11.01 7.79 -20.50
CA ILE A 63 -10.35 6.87 -19.58
C ILE A 63 -9.44 7.71 -18.69
N LEU A 64 -9.58 7.56 -17.38
CA LEU A 64 -8.68 8.17 -16.40
C LEU A 64 -7.85 7.05 -15.78
N LEU A 65 -6.52 7.16 -15.88
CA LEU A 65 -5.58 6.27 -15.23
C LEU A 65 -5.06 6.97 -13.98
N GLY A 66 -5.30 6.38 -12.82
CA GLY A 66 -4.82 6.87 -11.53
C GLY A 66 -3.95 5.82 -10.86
N PHE A 67 -2.81 6.24 -10.34
CA PHE A 67 -1.88 5.39 -9.59
C PHE A 67 -1.56 6.03 -8.23
N GLY A 68 -1.69 5.25 -7.15
CA GLY A 68 -1.39 5.68 -5.79
C GLY A 68 0.10 5.71 -5.47
N GLN A 69 0.48 6.32 -4.34
CA GLN A 69 1.89 6.45 -3.92
C GLN A 69 2.13 6.21 -2.42
N ASP A 70 1.10 5.82 -1.69
CA ASP A 70 1.11 5.72 -0.24
C ASP A 70 0.28 4.53 0.27
N GLU A 71 -0.02 3.58 -0.61
CA GLU A 71 -0.79 2.39 -0.29
C GLU A 71 -0.11 1.60 0.83
N GLU A 72 1.22 1.44 0.74
CA GLU A 72 2.04 0.65 1.66
C GLU A 72 2.14 1.28 3.06
N ILE A 73 1.69 2.54 3.20
CA ILE A 73 1.62 3.28 4.47
C ILE A 73 0.19 3.65 4.88
N GLY A 74 -0.83 3.06 4.24
CA GLY A 74 -2.24 3.18 4.63
C GLY A 74 -3.10 4.11 3.78
N GLY A 75 -2.60 4.61 2.64
CA GLY A 75 -3.42 5.25 1.60
C GLY A 75 -4.08 6.58 1.99
N HIS A 76 -3.49 7.34 2.90
CA HIS A 76 -4.10 8.54 3.51
C HIS A 76 -4.16 9.77 2.59
N ILE A 77 -3.24 9.89 1.65
CA ILE A 77 -3.04 11.01 0.72
C ILE A 77 -3.48 10.62 -0.70
N GLY A 78 -3.33 9.33 -1.07
CA GLY A 78 -3.78 8.72 -2.32
C GLY A 78 -5.29 8.46 -2.42
N LEU A 79 -6.11 9.37 -1.88
CA LEU A 79 -7.52 9.62 -2.17
C LEU A 79 -8.37 8.44 -2.70
N ALA A 80 -9.09 7.76 -1.81
CA ALA A 80 -10.52 7.36 -1.85
C ALA A 80 -11.20 6.80 -3.13
N ILE A 81 -10.52 6.63 -4.25
CA ILE A 81 -11.03 6.04 -5.50
C ILE A 81 -10.61 4.57 -5.62
N VAL A 82 -9.66 4.16 -4.78
CA VAL A 82 -9.10 2.83 -4.77
C VAL A 82 -9.98 1.92 -3.92
N VAL A 83 -11.05 1.38 -4.51
CA VAL A 83 -11.57 0.09 -4.04
C VAL A 83 -10.47 -0.91 -4.34
N ASP A 84 -9.71 -1.23 -3.30
CA ASP A 84 -8.77 -2.33 -3.10
C ASP A 84 -8.35 -3.17 -4.31
N GLU A 85 -7.09 -3.60 -4.29
CA GLU A 85 -6.57 -4.66 -5.15
C GLU A 85 -7.15 -6.03 -4.75
N GLY A 86 -8.47 -6.12 -4.71
CA GLY A 86 -9.20 -7.30 -4.31
C GLY A 86 -8.78 -8.51 -5.13
N GLY A 87 -7.90 -9.33 -4.52
CA GLY A 87 -7.53 -10.69 -4.89
C GLY A 87 -7.34 -10.92 -6.38
N MET A 88 -6.31 -10.33 -6.99
CA MET A 88 -5.88 -10.64 -8.35
C MET A 88 -5.15 -12.00 -8.40
N GLU A 89 -5.84 -13.07 -8.02
CA GLU A 89 -5.31 -14.42 -8.11
C GLU A 89 -6.19 -15.23 -9.08
N ILE A 90 -5.59 -15.68 -10.18
CA ILE A 90 -6.23 -16.66 -11.05
C ILE A 90 -6.16 -17.99 -10.30
N GLN A 91 -7.30 -18.45 -9.78
CA GLN A 91 -7.39 -19.73 -9.09
C GLN A 91 -8.09 -20.76 -9.96
N THR A 92 -7.45 -21.92 -10.12
CA THR A 92 -8.11 -23.08 -10.71
C THR A 92 -9.04 -23.72 -9.68
N LEU A 93 -10.33 -23.46 -9.83
CA LEU A 93 -11.38 -24.09 -9.03
C LEU A 93 -12.16 -25.05 -9.92
N TYR A 94 -12.39 -26.27 -9.43
CA TYR A 94 -13.17 -27.28 -10.18
C TYR A 94 -12.64 -27.58 -11.59
N GLY A 95 -11.33 -27.44 -11.82
CA GLY A 95 -10.70 -27.66 -13.13
C GLY A 95 -10.94 -26.54 -14.14
N THR A 96 -11.37 -25.36 -13.71
CA THR A 96 -11.52 -24.15 -14.53
C THR A 96 -10.82 -22.98 -13.86
N ASP A 97 -10.18 -22.13 -14.65
CA ASP A 97 -9.47 -20.95 -14.16
C ASP A 97 -10.45 -19.80 -13.94
N PHE A 98 -10.50 -19.29 -12.71
CA PHE A 98 -11.33 -18.14 -12.34
C PHE A 98 -10.44 -16.96 -11.99
N ALA A 99 -10.73 -15.81 -12.60
CA ALA A 99 -10.27 -14.53 -12.09
C ALA A 99 -11.19 -14.12 -10.94
N LEU A 100 -10.71 -14.24 -9.71
CA LEU A 100 -11.46 -13.81 -8.54
C LEU A 100 -11.48 -12.28 -8.48
N VAL A 101 -12.62 -11.73 -8.05
CA VAL A 101 -12.76 -10.30 -7.78
C VAL A 101 -12.89 -10.16 -6.27
N GLY A 102 -11.90 -9.56 -5.61
CA GLY A 102 -12.03 -9.23 -4.20
C GLY A 102 -13.09 -8.15 -4.03
N VAL A 103 -14.12 -8.48 -3.28
CA VAL A 103 -15.26 -7.59 -2.98
C VAL A 103 -15.14 -6.95 -1.59
N ALA A 104 -14.17 -7.39 -0.79
CA ALA A 104 -13.91 -6.91 0.56
C ALA A 104 -12.48 -7.26 0.97
N GLU A 105 -11.85 -6.39 1.76
CA GLU A 105 -10.59 -6.67 2.44
C GLU A 105 -10.69 -6.42 3.95
N LYS A 106 -9.68 -6.91 4.66
CA LYS A 106 -9.60 -6.77 6.12
C LYS A 106 -9.03 -5.38 6.45
N GLY A 107 -9.68 -4.68 7.39
CA GLY A 107 -9.10 -3.45 7.95
C GLY A 107 -7.78 -3.71 8.70
N ALA A 108 -6.85 -2.77 8.61
CA ALA A 108 -5.59 -2.76 9.36
C ALA A 108 -5.66 -1.81 10.57
N LEU A 109 -5.00 -2.17 11.67
CA LEU A 109 -4.82 -1.31 12.84
C LEU A 109 -3.37 -1.39 13.30
N ASN A 110 -2.68 -0.25 13.27
CA ASN A 110 -1.35 -0.09 13.84
C ASN A 110 -1.46 0.53 15.23
N ALA A 111 -0.88 -0.12 16.24
CA ALA A 111 -0.85 0.37 17.62
C ALA A 111 0.60 0.54 18.09
N TYR A 112 0.90 1.69 18.68
CA TYR A 112 2.21 1.98 19.26
C TYR A 112 2.12 1.87 20.78
N ILE A 113 3.04 1.11 21.37
CA ILE A 113 3.17 1.00 22.82
C ILE A 113 4.46 1.71 23.22
N SER A 114 4.32 2.85 23.88
CA SER A 114 5.44 3.60 24.46
C SER A 114 5.47 3.38 25.97
N ILE A 115 6.65 3.08 26.51
CA ILE A 115 6.89 2.98 27.94
C ILE A 115 7.83 4.11 28.31
N ASP A 116 7.30 5.15 28.93
CA ASP A 116 8.12 6.24 29.46
C ASP A 116 8.52 5.91 30.89
N MET A 117 9.82 5.84 31.14
CA MET A 117 10.38 5.74 32.48
C MET A 117 11.14 7.02 32.80
N PRO A 118 10.98 7.59 34.02
CA PRO A 118 11.82 8.69 34.46
C PRO A 118 13.29 8.27 34.35
N GLY A 119 14.09 9.03 33.58
CA GLY A 119 15.52 8.77 33.45
C GLY A 119 16.22 8.84 34.80
N GLY A 120 16.64 7.69 35.33
CA GLY A 120 17.29 7.54 36.63
C GLY A 120 17.97 6.17 36.76
N ARG A 121 19.08 6.13 37.51
CA ARG A 121 20.05 5.03 37.63
C ARG A 121 19.43 3.64 37.87
N TRP A 122 20.17 2.60 37.47
CA TRP A 122 19.91 1.15 37.49
C TRP A 122 19.43 0.50 38.80
N PHE A 123 18.49 1.07 39.54
CA PHE A 123 17.79 0.40 40.64
C PHE A 123 16.43 1.09 40.84
N ALA A 124 15.42 0.70 40.06
CA ALA A 124 14.03 1.04 40.34
C ALA A 124 13.22 -0.25 40.41
N SER A 125 12.44 -0.41 41.48
CA SER A 125 11.55 -1.55 41.68
C SER A 125 10.49 -1.61 40.59
N LEU A 126 9.94 -2.81 40.34
CA LEU A 126 8.91 -3.12 39.34
C LEU A 126 7.61 -2.30 39.47
N ASP A 127 7.48 -1.45 40.48
CA ASP A 127 6.25 -0.73 40.86
C ASP A 127 6.04 0.61 40.12
N ALA A 128 6.97 1.03 39.26
CA ALA A 128 6.91 2.33 38.55
C ALA A 128 6.57 2.23 37.05
N LEU A 129 5.98 1.11 36.61
CA LEU A 129 5.52 0.97 35.22
C LEU A 129 4.17 1.66 35.03
N GLN A 130 4.20 2.90 34.56
CA GLN A 130 3.00 3.59 34.11
C GLN A 130 2.77 3.27 32.63
N PHE A 131 1.77 2.44 32.35
CA PHE A 131 1.37 2.10 30.98
C PHE A 131 0.46 3.22 30.43
N SER A 132 0.88 3.85 29.34
CA SER A 132 0.04 4.76 28.57
C SER A 132 -0.18 4.16 27.17
N LEU A 133 -1.41 3.77 26.87
CA LEU A 133 -1.82 3.38 25.52
C LEU A 133 -2.26 4.63 24.78
N THR A 134 -1.41 5.17 23.92
CA THR A 134 -1.77 6.33 23.10
C THR A 134 -2.26 5.84 21.74
N MET A 135 -3.58 5.86 21.56
CA MET A 135 -4.22 5.56 20.28
C MET A 135 -4.27 6.83 19.44
N PHE A 136 -3.30 7.02 18.56
CA PHE A 136 -3.31 8.12 17.58
C PHE A 136 -4.17 7.71 16.38
N GLN A 137 -5.40 8.21 16.32
CA GLN A 137 -6.14 8.26 15.08
C GLN A 137 -5.71 9.54 14.36
N LEU A 138 -4.92 9.42 13.29
CA LEU A 138 -4.51 10.56 12.45
C LEU A 138 -5.73 11.06 11.65
N ILE A 139 -6.63 11.77 12.32
CA ILE A 139 -7.58 12.68 11.67
C ILE A 139 -6.98 14.08 11.88
N PRO A 140 -6.39 14.72 10.85
CA PRO A 140 -6.06 16.13 10.98
C PRO A 140 -7.36 16.92 11.21
N PRO A 141 -7.39 17.88 12.15
CA PRO A 141 -8.56 18.72 12.34
C PRO A 141 -8.81 19.50 11.05
N SER A 142 -10.01 19.37 10.49
CA SER A 142 -10.47 20.30 9.47
C SER A 142 -10.56 21.69 10.11
N HIS A 143 -9.64 22.58 9.72
CA HIS A 143 -9.77 23.99 10.04
C HIS A 143 -10.99 24.56 9.31
N SER A 144 -12.14 24.52 9.99
CA SER A 144 -13.30 25.32 9.65
C SER A 144 -13.38 26.49 10.62
N HIS A 145 -12.62 27.55 10.32
CA HIS A 145 -12.93 28.89 10.83
C HIS A 145 -13.58 29.69 9.71
N LEU A 146 -14.88 29.45 9.52
CA LEU A 146 -15.80 30.47 9.03
C LEU A 146 -16.10 31.39 10.22
N ASP A 147 -15.36 32.48 10.34
CA ASP A 147 -15.82 33.61 11.14
C ASP A 147 -16.84 34.40 10.33
N ARG A 148 -18.12 34.22 10.72
CA ARG A 148 -19.19 35.16 10.42
C ARG A 148 -19.33 36.06 11.66
N SER A 149 -18.90 37.32 11.59
CA SER A 149 -19.73 38.48 11.97
C SER A 149 -19.04 39.85 11.78
N THR A 150 -19.71 40.70 11.00
CA THR A 150 -19.92 42.15 11.20
C THR A 150 -18.73 43.11 11.32
N SER A 151 -18.46 43.87 10.26
CA SER A 151 -18.85 45.30 10.12
C SER A 151 -18.60 45.79 8.69
#